data_AF-A0A392MCA0-F1
#
_entry.id   AF-A0A392MCA0-F1
#
_cell.length_a   1.000
_cell.length_b   1.000
_cell.length_c   1.000
_cell.angle_alpha   90.00
_cell.angle_beta   90.00
_cell.angle_gamma   90.00
#
_symmetry.space_group_name_H-M   'P 1'
#
loop_
_entity.id
_entity.type
_entity.pdbx_description
1 polymer ?
#
loop_
_entity_poly.entity_id
_entity_poly.type
_entity_poly.pdbx_seq_one_letter_code
_entity_poly.pdbx_strand_id
1 'polypeptide(L)' 'MGISEISLGDTIGVGTPGTVIPMLEAVLDVVPVDKLAVHFHDTYGQALSNILISLQ' A
#
# COMPACT_ATOMS: atom_id res chain seq x y z
N MET A 1 -15.01 2.92 -20.10
CA MET A 1 -13.61 3.06 -19.64
C MET A 1 -13.59 2.67 -18.18
N GLY A 2 -12.71 1.76 -17.76
CA GLY A 2 -12.61 1.28 -16.39
C GLY A 2 -11.14 1.15 -16.00
N ILE A 3 -10.85 1.37 -14.71
CA ILE A 3 -9.52 1.19 -14.15
C ILE A 3 -9.31 -0.31 -13.91
N SER A 4 -8.22 -0.87 -14.45
CA SER A 4 -7.84 -2.28 -14.25
C SER A 4 -7.12 -2.51 -12.93
N GLU A 5 -6.39 -1.51 -12.44
CA GLU A 5 -5.56 -1.60 -11.23
C GLU A 5 -5.36 -0.20 -10.62
N ILE A 6 -5.28 -0.12 -9.30
CA ILE A 6 -4.95 1.07 -8.52
C ILE A 6 -3.65 0.80 -7.77
N SER A 7 -2.65 1.67 -7.91
CA SER A 7 -1.40 1.60 -7.16
C SER A 7 -1.33 2.68 -6.10
N LEU A 8 -1.12 2.28 -4.84
CA LEU A 8 -1.02 3.16 -3.68
C LEU A 8 0.46 3.49 -3.41
N GLY A 9 0.84 4.74 -3.64
CA GLY A 9 2.22 5.19 -3.56
C GLY A 9 2.58 5.91 -2.26
N ASP A 10 3.66 5.47 -1.62
CA ASP A 10 4.39 6.25 -0.61
C ASP A 10 5.49 7.07 -1.30
N THR A 11 5.10 8.25 -1.77
CA THR A 11 5.89 9.12 -2.64
C THR A 11 7.25 9.52 -2.06
N ILE A 12 7.37 9.62 -0.73
CA ILE A 12 8.59 10.08 -0.06
C ILE A 12 9.18 9.08 0.94
N GLY A 13 8.55 7.91 1.10
CA GLY A 13 9.06 6.82 1.93
C GLY A 13 8.74 6.93 3.42
N VAL A 14 7.76 7.77 3.80
CA VAL A 14 7.43 8.07 5.21
C VAL A 14 6.39 7.10 5.79
N GLY A 15 5.85 6.20 4.97
CA GLY A 15 4.92 5.17 5.39
C GLY A 15 5.58 4.19 6.36
N THR A 16 4.83 3.81 7.40
CA THR A 16 5.24 2.78 8.37
C THR A 16 4.16 1.70 8.45
N PRO A 17 4.45 0.50 8.97
CA PRO A 17 3.42 -0.52 9.15
C PRO A 17 2.19 -0.01 9.91
N GLY A 18 2.39 0.82 10.92
CA GLY A 18 1.29 1.40 11.71
C GLY A 18 0.39 2.38 10.94
N THR A 19 0.87 2.98 9.85
CA THR A 19 0.06 3.84 8.97
C THR A 19 -0.46 3.09 7.74
N VAL A 20 0.28 2.10 7.25
CA VAL A 20 -0.08 1.35 6.04
C VAL A 20 -1.24 0.39 6.31
N ILE A 21 -1.25 -0.31 7.45
CA ILE A 21 -2.35 -1.23 7.81
C ILE A 21 -3.73 -0.52 7.78
N PRO A 22 -3.97 0.57 8.54
CA PRO A 22 -5.30 1.21 8.54
C PRO A 22 -5.64 1.83 7.17
N MET A 23 -4.64 2.22 6.39
CA MET A 23 -4.85 2.71 5.03
C MET A 23 -5.31 1.58 4.10
N LEU A 24 -4.67 0.40 4.17
CA LEU A 24 -5.08 -0.78 3.39
C LEU A 24 -6.46 -1.27 3.79
N GLU A 25 -6.77 -1.35 5.09
CA GLU A 25 -8.10 -1.70 5.59
C GLU A 25 -9.18 -0.80 4.96
N ALA A 26 -8.97 0.52 4.99
CA ALA A 26 -9.92 1.48 4.41
C ALA A 26 -10.08 1.36 2.88
N VAL A 27 -9.01 1.00 2.16
CA VAL A 27 -9.07 0.83 0.70
C VAL A 27 -9.72 -0.51 0.32
N LEU A 28 -9.44 -1.58 1.06
CA LEU A 28 -10.00 -2.91 0.81
C LEU A 28 -11.52 -2.97 1.03
N ASP A 29 -12.09 -2.05 1.81
CA ASP A 29 -13.55 -1.89 1.95
C ASP A 29 -14.25 -1.50 0.64
N VAL A 30 -13.52 -0.90 -0.31
CA VAL A 30 -14.10 -0.34 -1.54
C VAL A 30 -13.41 -0.77 -2.84
N VAL A 31 -12.19 -1.32 -2.75
CA VAL A 31 -11.42 -1.82 -3.89
C VAL A 31 -11.12 -3.32 -3.71
N PRO A 32 -11.49 -4.17 -4.68
CA PRO A 32 -11.06 -5.57 -4.68
C PRO A 32 -9.54 -5.71 -4.62
N VAL A 33 -9.04 -6.61 -3.77
CA VAL A 33 -7.59 -6.82 -3.57
C VAL A 33 -6.85 -7.20 -4.85
N ASP A 34 -7.50 -7.90 -5.77
CA ASP A 34 -6.96 -8.30 -7.08
C ASP A 34 -6.77 -7.13 -8.06
N LYS A 35 -7.23 -5.94 -7.68
CA LYS A 35 -7.05 -4.68 -8.41
C LYS A 35 -6.16 -3.68 -7.68
N LEU A 36 -5.49 -4.10 -6.60
CA LEU A 36 -4.69 -3.23 -5.77
C LEU A 36 -3.20 -3.58 -5.88
N ALA A 37 -2.37 -2.55 -6.04
CA ALA A 37 -0.93 -2.63 -5.93
C ALA A 37 -0.43 -1.62 -4.90
N VAL A 38 0.75 -1.88 -4.32
CA VAL A 38 1.44 -0.98 -3.39
C VAL A 38 2.81 -0.60 -3.94
N HIS A 39 3.20 0.65 -3.74
CA HIS A 39 4.50 1.19 -4.14
C HIS A 39 5.12 1.91 -2.95
N PHE A 40 6.17 1.33 -2.36
CA PHE A 40 6.85 1.93 -1.21
C PHE A 40 8.26 2.38 -1.57
N HIS A 41 8.60 3.63 -1.25
CA HIS A 41 9.98 4.09 -1.30
C HIS A 41 10.73 3.67 -0.04
N ASP A 42 11.98 3.26 -0.19
CA ASP A 42 12.82 2.81 0.93
C ASP A 42 13.69 3.94 1.53
N THR A 43 13.26 5.20 1.39
CA THR A 43 14.01 6.39 1.83
C THR A 43 14.44 6.30 3.30
N TYR A 44 13.60 5.69 4.15
CA TYR A 44 13.82 5.55 5.59
C TYR A 44 13.84 4.08 6.07
N GLY A 45 14.10 3.13 5.17
CA GLY A 45 14.29 1.71 5.51
C GLY A 45 13.01 0.95 5.89
N GLN A 46 11.84 1.43 5.46
CA GLN A 46 10.54 0.85 5.81
C GLN A 46 9.92 0.03 4.68
N ALA A 47 10.47 0.04 3.46
CA ALA A 47 9.77 -0.51 2.30
C ALA A 47 9.49 -2.01 2.46
N LEU A 48 10.45 -2.80 2.93
CA LEU A 48 10.26 -4.24 3.15
C LEU A 48 9.23 -4.54 4.24
N SER A 49 9.24 -3.78 5.34
CA SER A 49 8.25 -3.91 6.40
C SER A 49 6.84 -3.59 5.89
N ASN A 50 6.71 -2.54 5.06
CA ASN A 50 5.45 -2.15 4.44
C ASN A 50 4.98 -3.17 3.38
N ILE A 51 5.88 -3.77 2.61
CA ILE A 51 5.56 -4.87 1.69
C ILE A 51 5.06 -6.08 2.48
N LEU A 52 5.74 -6.47 3.56
CA LEU A 52 5.38 -7.64 4.36
C LEU A 52 3.95 -7.53 4.90
N ILE A 53 3.61 -6.41 5.54
CA ILE A 53 2.25 -6.20 6.07
C ILE A 53 1.19 -6.06 4.96
N SER A 54 1.59 -5.69 3.74
CA SER A 54 0.64 -5.61 2.61
C SER A 54 0.33 -6.98 2.01
N LEU A 55 1.13 -8.01 2.32
CA LEU A 55 0.93 -9.39 1.89
C LEU A 55 0.21 -10.26 2.94
N GLN A 56 -0.02 -9.72 4.15
CA GLN A 56 -0.68 -10.39 5.27
C GLN A 56 -2.19 -10.20 5.22
#